data_AF-A0A2T6AYQ6-F1
#
_entry.id   AF-A0A2T6AYQ6-F1
#
_cell.length_a   1.000
_cell.length_b   1.000
_cell.length_c   1.000
_cell.angle_alpha   90.00
_cell.angle_beta   90.00
_cell.angle_gamma   90.00
#
_symmetry.space_group_name_H-M   'P 1'
#
loop_
_entity.id
_entity.type
_entity.pdbx_description
1 polymer ?
#
loop_
_entity_poly.entity_id
_entity_poly.type
_entity_poly.pdbx_seq_one_letter_code
_entity_poly.pdbx_strand_id
1 'polypeptide(L)'
;MTAPYDLAIGDRAYSSWSLRGWLLFEAFGLPCNLHRARLYTDEFPALLAQFAPARTVPAVRMPEGVVVAESLAIAEELASRHPEAGHWPADPRARAVARALAAEMHAGFTALRGHCPMNLRISYETCEPLPEVLADLERLQQIWAWARRETGATGDWLCGNYSAADVFFAPVATRIATYNLPVGAQASAYVAAHLAHPAFRRWRAMGMVDGADQPFYRRDWPQRAWPGPAVLPARAVEGATAENTTCPYSGKPVTHALELEGRRFGFCNVFCRDKTAADPEAWPAFMAIYRS
;
A
#
# COMPACT_ATOMS: atom_id res chain seq x y z
N MET A 1 13.22 11.30 -22.70
CA MET A 1 12.48 11.10 -21.44
C MET A 1 11.01 11.01 -21.78
N THR A 2 10.54 9.79 -22.05
CA THR A 2 9.16 9.44 -22.39
C THR A 2 8.92 8.13 -21.65
N ALA A 3 8.01 8.04 -20.67
CA ALA A 3 6.85 8.88 -20.44
C ALA A 3 6.29 8.71 -19.02
N PRO A 4 5.60 9.73 -18.47
CA PRO A 4 5.02 9.62 -17.16
C PRO A 4 3.72 8.81 -17.28
N TYR A 5 3.69 7.65 -16.64
CA TYR A 5 2.42 7.01 -16.34
C TYR A 5 1.59 7.95 -15.47
N ASP A 6 0.34 8.20 -15.83
CA ASP A 6 -0.59 8.86 -14.91
C ASP A 6 -1.41 7.77 -14.22
N LEU A 7 -1.33 7.69 -12.89
CA LEU A 7 -2.05 6.71 -12.09
C LEU A 7 -3.18 7.41 -11.31
N ALA A 8 -4.43 7.02 -11.58
CA ALA A 8 -5.58 7.41 -10.79
C ALA A 8 -5.79 6.46 -9.60
N ILE A 9 -5.92 7.01 -8.40
CA ILE A 9 -6.26 6.30 -7.17
C ILE A 9 -7.40 6.97 -6.39
N GLY A 10 -8.02 6.20 -5.51
CA GLY A 10 -8.89 6.70 -4.45
C GLY A 10 -8.13 6.96 -3.15
N ASP A 11 -8.85 7.05 -2.03
CA ASP A 11 -8.25 7.28 -0.71
C ASP A 11 -7.32 6.14 -0.29
N ARG A 12 -6.10 6.50 0.14
CA ARG A 12 -5.07 5.52 0.50
C ARG A 12 -5.46 4.63 1.69
N ALA A 13 -6.15 5.22 2.67
CA ALA A 13 -6.57 4.51 3.86
C ALA A 13 -7.63 3.42 3.61
N TYR A 14 -8.37 3.48 2.49
CA TYR A 14 -9.57 2.67 2.29
C TYR A 14 -9.62 1.90 0.96
N SER A 15 -9.02 2.43 -0.11
CA SER A 15 -9.06 1.79 -1.43
C SER A 15 -8.02 0.67 -1.54
N SER A 16 -8.43 -0.56 -1.25
CA SER A 16 -7.57 -1.75 -1.41
C SER A 16 -7.07 -1.96 -2.84
N TRP A 17 -7.86 -1.60 -3.83
CA TRP A 17 -7.47 -1.65 -5.25
C TRP A 17 -6.41 -0.60 -5.59
N SER A 18 -6.56 0.62 -5.06
CA SER A 18 -5.57 1.68 -5.27
C SER A 18 -4.21 1.34 -4.67
N LEU A 19 -4.19 0.66 -3.50
CA LEU A 19 -2.94 0.16 -2.91
C LEU A 19 -2.21 -0.77 -3.89
N ARG A 20 -2.95 -1.69 -4.54
CA ARG A 20 -2.36 -2.58 -5.57
C ARG A 20 -1.76 -1.76 -6.72
N GLY A 21 -2.56 -0.84 -7.28
CA GLY A 21 -2.12 -0.01 -8.40
C GLY A 21 -0.85 0.79 -8.08
N TRP A 22 -0.80 1.41 -6.90
CA TRP A 22 0.35 2.22 -6.49
C TRP A 22 1.60 1.37 -6.17
N LEU A 23 1.45 0.21 -5.53
CA LEU A 23 2.58 -0.68 -5.25
C LEU A 23 3.24 -1.22 -6.53
N LEU A 24 2.48 -1.43 -7.60
CA LEU A 24 3.04 -1.83 -8.90
C LEU A 24 4.03 -0.79 -9.48
N PHE A 25 3.95 0.46 -9.05
CA PHE A 25 4.93 1.49 -9.40
C PHE A 25 5.99 1.64 -8.32
N GLU A 26 5.56 1.95 -7.09
CA GLU A 26 6.48 2.32 -6.01
C GLU A 26 7.42 1.18 -5.62
N ALA A 27 6.92 -0.04 -5.48
CA ALA A 27 7.73 -1.17 -5.01
C ALA A 27 8.74 -1.65 -6.08
N PHE A 28 8.51 -1.29 -7.34
CA PHE A 28 9.32 -1.68 -8.49
C PHE A 28 10.13 -0.51 -9.06
N GLY A 29 10.17 0.63 -8.35
CA GLY A 29 11.00 1.77 -8.73
C GLY A 29 10.55 2.48 -10.02
N LEU A 30 9.30 2.33 -10.43
CA LEU A 30 8.78 2.97 -11.63
C LEU A 30 8.16 4.34 -11.28
N PRO A 31 8.59 5.44 -11.93
CA PRO A 31 8.00 6.74 -11.71
C PRO A 31 6.59 6.83 -12.31
N CYS A 32 5.66 7.44 -11.56
CA CYS A 32 4.33 7.80 -12.07
C CYS A 32 3.85 9.13 -11.48
N ASN A 33 3.02 9.82 -12.24
CA ASN A 33 2.25 10.97 -11.78
C ASN A 33 0.99 10.44 -11.08
N LEU A 34 0.84 10.78 -9.80
CA LEU A 34 -0.29 10.31 -9.01
C LEU A 34 -1.44 11.31 -9.03
N HIS A 35 -2.60 10.87 -9.51
CA HIS A 35 -3.86 11.58 -9.46
C HIS A 35 -4.75 10.90 -8.41
N ARG A 36 -5.30 11.68 -7.48
CA ARG A 36 -6.12 11.14 -6.39
C ARG A 36 -7.40 11.93 -6.25
N ALA A 37 -8.49 11.23 -5.97
CA ALA A 37 -9.77 11.81 -5.60
C ALA A 37 -10.30 11.15 -4.33
N ARG A 38 -11.07 11.91 -3.54
CA ARG A 38 -11.81 11.37 -2.40
C ARG A 38 -12.98 10.51 -2.91
N LEU A 39 -13.10 9.29 -2.38
CA LEU A 39 -14.20 8.38 -2.66
C LEU A 39 -15.52 8.95 -2.12
N TYR A 40 -16.62 8.64 -2.81
CA TYR A 40 -17.99 9.04 -2.45
C TYR A 40 -18.22 10.57 -2.43
N THR A 41 -17.42 11.32 -3.18
CA THR A 41 -17.64 12.74 -3.48
C THR A 41 -17.61 12.95 -5.00
N ASP A 42 -17.99 14.15 -5.44
CA ASP A 42 -17.96 14.52 -6.87
C ASP A 42 -16.53 14.55 -7.46
N GLU A 43 -15.49 14.58 -6.62
CA GLU A 43 -14.10 14.47 -7.06
C GLU A 43 -13.82 13.14 -7.77
N PHE A 44 -14.40 12.04 -7.28
CA PHE A 44 -14.14 10.71 -7.81
C PHE A 44 -14.64 10.50 -9.25
N PRO A 45 -15.92 10.78 -9.58
CA PRO A 45 -16.38 10.71 -10.97
C PRO A 45 -15.67 11.74 -11.86
N ALA A 46 -15.32 12.93 -11.34
CA ALA A 46 -14.55 13.93 -12.10
C ALA A 46 -13.12 13.43 -12.45
N LEU A 47 -12.47 12.70 -11.54
CA LEU A 47 -11.21 12.03 -11.83
C LEU A 47 -11.40 10.91 -12.87
N LEU A 48 -12.39 10.02 -12.69
CA LEU A 48 -12.62 8.92 -13.62
C LEU A 48 -12.98 9.39 -15.04
N ALA A 49 -13.67 10.53 -15.17
CA ALA A 49 -13.95 11.14 -16.47
C ALA A 49 -12.66 11.49 -17.25
N GLN A 50 -11.58 11.86 -16.54
CA GLN A 50 -10.28 12.09 -17.16
C GLN A 50 -9.62 10.78 -17.60
N PHE A 51 -9.95 9.66 -16.96
CA PHE A 51 -9.42 8.32 -17.22
C PHE A 51 -10.43 7.43 -17.96
N ALA A 52 -11.24 8.00 -18.87
CA ALA A 52 -12.17 7.20 -19.67
C ALA A 52 -11.43 6.10 -20.47
N PRO A 53 -11.97 4.87 -20.58
CA PRO A 53 -13.31 4.43 -20.16
C PRO A 53 -13.35 3.79 -18.75
N ALA A 54 -12.37 4.06 -17.88
CA ALA A 54 -12.33 3.47 -16.54
C ALA A 54 -13.58 3.85 -15.71
N ARG A 55 -14.11 2.86 -14.97
CA ARG A 55 -15.25 3.04 -14.04
C ARG A 55 -14.84 2.91 -12.58
N THR A 56 -13.62 2.46 -12.35
CA THR A 56 -13.04 2.14 -11.05
C THR A 56 -11.57 2.55 -11.06
N VAL A 57 -11.00 2.69 -9.86
CA VAL A 57 -9.55 2.84 -9.65
C VAL A 57 -8.97 1.53 -9.10
N PRO A 58 -7.72 1.17 -9.41
CA PRO A 58 -6.73 1.97 -10.13
C PRO A 58 -6.99 2.00 -11.64
N ALA A 59 -6.66 3.13 -12.26
CA ALA A 59 -6.60 3.28 -13.71
C ALA A 59 -5.30 3.99 -14.08
N VAL A 60 -4.61 3.50 -15.10
CA VAL A 60 -3.34 4.06 -15.55
C VAL A 60 -3.48 4.54 -16.98
N ARG A 61 -3.11 5.80 -17.23
CA ARG A 61 -2.86 6.28 -18.58
C ARG A 61 -1.42 5.95 -18.94
N MET A 62 -1.27 5.14 -19.98
CA MET A 62 0.01 4.75 -20.54
C MET A 62 0.65 5.92 -21.30
N PRO A 63 1.96 5.86 -21.57
CA PRO A 63 2.71 6.83 -22.38
C PRO A 63 2.03 7.30 -23.67
N GLU A 64 1.41 6.35 -24.38
CA GLU A 64 0.71 6.54 -25.65
C GLU A 64 -0.74 7.05 -25.49
N GLY A 65 -1.16 7.33 -24.25
CA GLY A 65 -2.49 7.87 -23.95
C GLY A 65 -3.57 6.82 -23.69
N VAL A 66 -3.32 5.53 -23.94
CA VAL A 66 -4.26 4.44 -23.65
C VAL A 66 -4.49 4.33 -22.15
N VAL A 67 -5.75 4.29 -21.72
CA VAL A 67 -6.10 4.03 -20.31
C VAL A 67 -6.32 2.54 -20.10
N VAL A 68 -5.55 1.97 -19.19
CA VAL A 68 -5.69 0.59 -18.71
C VAL A 68 -6.28 0.62 -17.31
N ALA A 69 -7.50 0.13 -17.18
CA ALA A 69 -8.16 -0.15 -15.90
C ALA A 69 -7.87 -1.60 -15.47
N GLU A 70 -8.12 -1.90 -14.19
CA GLU A 70 -7.84 -3.19 -13.54
C GLU A 70 -6.38 -3.43 -13.17
N SER A 71 -6.14 -3.72 -11.89
CA SER A 71 -4.77 -3.87 -11.35
C SER A 71 -3.99 -5.03 -12.00
N LEU A 72 -4.66 -6.07 -12.51
CA LEU A 72 -3.99 -7.21 -13.14
C LEU A 72 -3.55 -6.90 -14.57
N ALA A 73 -4.38 -6.19 -15.34
CA ALA A 73 -4.00 -5.67 -16.64
C ALA A 73 -2.85 -4.66 -16.50
N ILE A 74 -2.91 -3.77 -15.50
CA ILE A 74 -1.82 -2.84 -15.18
C ILE A 74 -0.52 -3.60 -14.87
N ALA A 75 -0.58 -4.66 -14.05
CA ALA A 75 0.61 -5.45 -13.71
C ALA A 75 1.26 -6.10 -14.95
N GLU A 76 0.46 -6.69 -15.86
CA GLU A 76 0.98 -7.30 -17.09
C GLU A 76 1.55 -6.27 -18.07
N GLU A 77 0.92 -5.10 -18.21
CA GLU A 77 1.45 -4.01 -19.03
C GLU A 77 2.77 -3.46 -18.50
N LEU A 78 2.87 -3.25 -17.18
CA LEU A 78 4.12 -2.80 -16.56
C LEU A 78 5.21 -3.87 -16.70
N ALA A 79 4.89 -5.14 -16.49
CA ALA A 79 5.85 -6.23 -16.65
C ALA A 79 6.34 -6.38 -18.11
N SER A 80 5.46 -6.14 -19.09
CA SER A 80 5.80 -6.24 -20.51
C SER A 80 6.68 -5.07 -20.96
N ARG A 81 6.48 -3.88 -20.39
CA ARG A 81 7.22 -2.65 -20.72
C ARG A 81 8.53 -2.52 -19.95
N HIS A 82 8.60 -3.09 -18.74
CA HIS A 82 9.74 -3.07 -17.83
C HIS A 82 10.09 -4.51 -17.40
N PRO A 83 10.52 -5.38 -18.32
CA PRO A 83 10.83 -6.77 -18.01
C PRO A 83 11.92 -6.92 -16.93
N GLU A 84 12.79 -5.93 -16.78
CA GLU A 84 13.84 -5.85 -15.77
C GLU A 84 13.36 -5.41 -14.38
N ALA A 85 12.17 -4.80 -14.28
CA ALA A 85 11.64 -4.32 -13.01
C ALA A 85 11.24 -5.46 -12.07
N GLY A 86 10.99 -6.66 -12.60
CA GLY A 86 10.78 -7.85 -11.79
C GLY A 86 9.37 -7.99 -11.21
N HIS A 87 8.34 -7.40 -11.84
CA HIS A 87 6.93 -7.61 -11.46
C HIS A 87 6.54 -9.07 -11.38
N TRP A 88 7.13 -9.93 -12.22
CA TRP A 88 6.96 -11.37 -12.18
C TRP A 88 8.30 -12.09 -12.01
N PRO A 89 8.34 -13.26 -11.35
CA PRO A 89 9.54 -14.08 -11.27
C PRO A 89 10.13 -14.41 -12.66
N ALA A 90 11.46 -14.44 -12.75
CA ALA A 90 12.16 -14.82 -13.98
C ALA A 90 12.06 -16.34 -14.27
N ASP A 91 12.05 -17.17 -13.22
CA ASP A 91 11.83 -18.60 -13.34
C ASP A 91 10.42 -18.91 -13.88
N PRO A 92 10.26 -19.72 -14.95
CA PRO A 92 8.96 -20.02 -15.53
C PRO A 92 7.96 -20.68 -14.57
N ARG A 93 8.41 -21.57 -13.69
CA ARG A 93 7.53 -22.26 -12.73
C ARG A 93 7.02 -21.27 -11.69
N ALA A 94 7.92 -20.49 -11.09
CA ALA A 94 7.56 -19.46 -10.13
C ALA A 94 6.65 -18.37 -10.75
N ARG A 95 6.89 -17.99 -12.00
CA ARG A 95 6.04 -17.04 -12.73
C ARG A 95 4.63 -17.57 -12.94
N ALA A 96 4.48 -18.83 -13.33
CA ALA A 96 3.17 -19.45 -13.51
C ALA A 96 2.38 -19.48 -12.19
N VAL A 97 3.04 -19.85 -11.09
CA VAL A 97 2.48 -19.84 -9.73
C VAL A 97 2.07 -18.43 -9.32
N ALA A 98 2.95 -17.43 -9.47
CA ALA A 98 2.68 -16.05 -9.11
C ALA A 98 1.46 -15.47 -9.86
N ARG A 99 1.34 -15.75 -11.17
CA ARG A 99 0.18 -15.32 -11.97
C ARG A 99 -1.11 -16.00 -11.53
N ALA A 100 -1.06 -17.30 -11.24
CA ALA A 100 -2.23 -18.05 -10.74
C ALA A 100 -2.73 -17.46 -9.41
N LEU A 101 -1.82 -17.19 -8.47
CA LEU A 101 -2.12 -16.54 -7.20
C LEU A 101 -2.75 -15.15 -7.37
N ALA A 102 -2.15 -14.30 -8.21
CA ALA A 102 -2.64 -12.95 -8.45
C ALA A 102 -4.05 -12.98 -9.08
N ALA A 103 -4.28 -13.89 -10.03
CA ALA A 103 -5.58 -14.09 -10.66
C ALA A 103 -6.64 -14.59 -9.66
N GLU A 104 -6.31 -15.58 -8.83
CA GLU A 104 -7.23 -16.07 -7.80
C GLU A 104 -7.57 -14.98 -6.78
N MET A 105 -6.59 -14.18 -6.32
CA MET A 105 -6.84 -13.05 -5.43
C MET A 105 -7.61 -11.89 -6.10
N HIS A 106 -7.46 -11.72 -7.41
CA HIS A 106 -8.23 -10.74 -8.17
C HIS A 106 -9.72 -11.13 -8.18
N ALA A 107 -10.02 -12.39 -8.49
CA ALA A 107 -11.39 -12.88 -8.67
C ALA A 107 -12.10 -13.32 -7.36
N GLY A 108 -11.39 -13.90 -6.38
CA GLY A 108 -11.96 -14.61 -5.23
C GLY A 108 -11.80 -13.91 -3.87
N PHE A 109 -12.24 -14.56 -2.79
CA PHE A 109 -12.24 -14.03 -1.41
C PHE A 109 -13.27 -12.92 -1.17
N THR A 110 -14.48 -13.06 -1.71
CA THR A 110 -15.55 -12.06 -1.56
C THR A 110 -16.03 -11.91 -0.13
N ALA A 111 -16.11 -13.00 0.64
CA ALA A 111 -16.54 -12.99 2.03
C ALA A 111 -15.56 -12.16 2.89
N LEU A 112 -14.26 -12.48 2.81
CA LEU A 112 -13.22 -11.69 3.48
C LEU A 112 -13.23 -10.23 3.05
N ARG A 113 -13.35 -9.95 1.74
CA ARG A 113 -13.34 -8.56 1.22
C ARG A 113 -14.55 -7.75 1.68
N GLY A 114 -15.71 -8.38 1.84
CA GLY A 114 -16.95 -7.75 2.28
C GLY A 114 -17.02 -7.55 3.81
N HIS A 115 -16.70 -8.58 4.58
CA HIS A 115 -16.71 -8.53 6.05
C HIS A 115 -15.61 -7.62 6.60
N CYS A 116 -14.44 -7.65 5.96
CA CYS A 116 -13.26 -6.90 6.34
C CYS A 116 -12.85 -5.92 5.22
N PRO A 117 -13.57 -4.80 5.00
CA PRO A 117 -13.10 -3.78 4.07
C PRO A 117 -11.75 -3.21 4.54
N MET A 118 -10.90 -2.71 3.63
CA MET A 118 -9.63 -2.15 4.09
C MET A 118 -9.86 -0.83 4.84
N ASN A 119 -9.30 -0.71 6.04
CA ASN A 119 -9.24 0.53 6.80
C ASN A 119 -7.89 0.61 7.54
N LEU A 120 -6.95 1.39 7.02
CA LEU A 120 -5.59 1.47 7.55
C LEU A 120 -5.45 2.39 8.78
N ARG A 121 -6.52 3.13 9.12
CA ARG A 121 -6.54 4.08 10.25
C ARG A 121 -6.87 3.43 11.58
N ILE A 122 -7.39 2.20 11.55
CA ILE A 122 -7.93 1.49 12.72
C ILE A 122 -7.46 0.04 12.72
N SER A 123 -7.37 -0.54 13.91
CA SER A 123 -7.27 -1.99 14.10
C SER A 123 -8.29 -2.39 15.17
N TYR A 124 -8.83 -3.58 15.02
CA TYR A 124 -9.81 -4.19 15.91
C TYR A 124 -9.20 -5.35 16.69
N GLU A 125 -9.68 -5.56 17.92
CA GLU A 125 -9.34 -6.72 18.75
C GLU A 125 -9.93 -8.01 18.19
N THR A 126 -11.12 -7.90 17.58
CA THR A 126 -11.80 -8.98 16.88
C THR A 126 -12.77 -8.38 15.86
N CYS A 127 -13.16 -9.18 14.87
CA CYS A 127 -14.24 -8.86 13.93
C CYS A 127 -15.34 -9.93 13.93
N GLU A 128 -15.31 -10.87 14.88
CA GLU A 128 -16.21 -12.02 14.93
C GLU A 128 -16.34 -12.69 13.55
N PRO A 129 -15.23 -13.27 13.03
CA PRO A 129 -15.19 -13.70 11.64
C PRO A 129 -16.26 -14.76 11.36
N LEU A 130 -17.02 -14.53 10.29
CA LEU A 130 -18.04 -15.46 9.82
C LEU A 130 -17.39 -16.76 9.30
N PRO A 131 -18.11 -17.90 9.29
CA PRO A 131 -17.59 -19.17 8.77
C PRO A 131 -17.00 -19.06 7.36
N GLU A 132 -17.61 -18.30 6.47
CA GLU A 132 -17.13 -18.04 5.11
C GLU A 132 -15.83 -17.21 5.07
N VAL A 133 -15.61 -16.33 6.05
CA VAL A 133 -14.34 -15.61 6.20
C VAL A 133 -13.25 -16.59 6.66
N LEU A 134 -13.57 -17.49 7.58
CA LEU A 134 -12.63 -18.53 8.03
C LEU A 134 -12.27 -19.49 6.89
N ALA A 135 -13.23 -19.85 6.03
CA ALA A 135 -12.97 -20.65 4.83
C ALA A 135 -12.05 -19.91 3.83
N ASP A 136 -12.25 -18.61 3.63
CA ASP A 136 -11.35 -17.77 2.84
C ASP A 136 -9.92 -17.76 3.42
N LEU A 137 -9.77 -17.70 4.76
CA LEU A 137 -8.46 -17.76 5.43
C LEU A 137 -7.77 -19.12 5.30
N GLU A 138 -8.54 -20.22 5.37
CA GLU A 138 -8.00 -21.56 5.12
C GLU A 138 -7.51 -21.67 3.68
N ARG A 139 -8.30 -21.18 2.71
CA ARG A 139 -7.90 -21.17 1.30
C ARG A 139 -6.64 -20.34 1.06
N LEU A 140 -6.52 -19.16 1.66
CA LEU A 140 -5.32 -18.32 1.59
C LEU A 140 -4.08 -19.07 2.09
N GLN A 141 -4.18 -19.71 3.25
CA GLN A 141 -3.08 -20.49 3.82
C GLN A 141 -2.70 -21.67 2.91
N GLN A 142 -3.70 -22.36 2.34
CA GLN A 142 -3.47 -23.46 1.41
C GLN A 142 -2.68 -22.99 0.17
N ILE A 143 -3.10 -21.92 -0.49
CA ILE A 143 -2.46 -21.45 -1.73
C ILE A 143 -1.10 -20.83 -1.47
N TRP A 144 -0.90 -20.16 -0.32
CA TRP A 144 0.42 -19.63 0.05
C TRP A 144 1.41 -20.74 0.38
N ALA A 145 0.98 -21.78 1.11
CA ALA A 145 1.80 -22.96 1.37
C ALA A 145 2.12 -23.73 0.08
N TRP A 146 1.13 -23.88 -0.82
CA TRP A 146 1.35 -24.47 -2.14
C TRP A 146 2.38 -23.69 -2.95
N ALA A 147 2.25 -22.37 -3.04
CA ALA A 147 3.16 -21.52 -3.78
C ALA A 147 4.61 -21.70 -3.33
N ARG A 148 4.86 -21.62 -2.01
CA ARG A 148 6.21 -21.79 -1.45
C ARG A 148 6.81 -23.15 -1.77
N ARG A 149 6.01 -24.23 -1.75
CA ARG A 149 6.48 -25.57 -2.14
C ARG A 149 6.81 -25.65 -3.63
N GLU A 150 5.98 -25.08 -4.49
CA GLU A 150 6.20 -25.12 -5.94
C GLU A 150 7.41 -24.30 -6.37
N THR A 151 7.64 -23.14 -5.74
CA THR A 151 8.73 -22.24 -6.11
C THR A 151 10.01 -22.47 -5.31
N GLY A 152 9.94 -23.21 -4.20
CA GLY A 152 11.06 -23.36 -3.26
C GLY A 152 11.40 -22.07 -2.49
N ALA A 153 10.45 -21.13 -2.38
CA ALA A 153 10.71 -19.82 -1.76
C ALA A 153 10.91 -19.95 -0.24
N THR A 154 12.08 -19.50 0.23
CA THR A 154 12.48 -19.53 1.66
C THR A 154 12.43 -18.17 2.35
N GLY A 155 12.37 -17.07 1.58
CA GLY A 155 12.28 -15.70 2.11
C GLY A 155 10.84 -15.29 2.45
N ASP A 156 10.66 -13.99 2.67
CA ASP A 156 9.38 -13.43 3.10
C ASP A 156 8.27 -13.60 2.05
N TRP A 157 8.58 -13.57 0.77
CA TRP A 157 7.60 -13.50 -0.33
C TRP A 157 7.25 -14.86 -0.92
N LEU A 158 6.07 -14.95 -1.54
CA LEU A 158 5.46 -16.24 -1.89
C LEU A 158 6.21 -16.99 -3.00
N CYS A 159 6.81 -16.25 -3.93
CA CYS A 159 7.41 -16.78 -5.16
C CYS A 159 8.87 -16.36 -5.36
N GLY A 160 9.60 -16.08 -4.27
CA GLY A 160 11.01 -15.66 -4.29
C GLY A 160 11.17 -14.20 -3.84
N ASN A 161 11.59 -13.32 -4.75
CA ASN A 161 11.60 -11.87 -4.49
C ASN A 161 10.17 -11.30 -4.49
N TYR A 162 10.00 -10.08 -3.97
CA TYR A 162 8.72 -9.38 -4.00
C TYR A 162 8.20 -9.25 -5.44
N SER A 163 6.95 -9.65 -5.66
CA SER A 163 6.34 -9.73 -6.99
C SER A 163 4.93 -9.14 -7.00
N ALA A 164 4.32 -9.04 -8.18
CA ALA A 164 2.94 -8.63 -8.33
C ALA A 164 1.97 -9.58 -7.60
N ALA A 165 2.31 -10.86 -7.37
CA ALA A 165 1.50 -11.73 -6.53
C ALA A 165 1.40 -11.17 -5.09
N ASP A 166 2.52 -10.72 -4.53
CA ASP A 166 2.58 -10.13 -3.19
C ASP A 166 1.82 -8.79 -3.14
N VAL A 167 1.95 -7.96 -4.18
CA VAL A 167 1.13 -6.73 -4.33
C VAL A 167 -0.37 -7.02 -4.21
N PHE A 168 -0.85 -8.10 -4.81
CA PHE A 168 -2.28 -8.44 -4.81
C PHE A 168 -2.77 -8.88 -3.44
N PHE A 169 -1.90 -9.50 -2.65
CA PHE A 169 -2.16 -9.90 -1.28
C PHE A 169 -1.83 -8.83 -0.25
N ALA A 170 -1.18 -7.70 -0.59
CA ALA A 170 -0.93 -6.63 0.37
C ALA A 170 -2.21 -6.15 1.07
N PRO A 171 -3.34 -5.89 0.38
CA PRO A 171 -4.59 -5.57 1.07
C PRO A 171 -5.21 -6.73 1.85
N VAL A 172 -4.86 -7.98 1.56
CA VAL A 172 -5.28 -9.14 2.38
C VAL A 172 -4.49 -9.18 3.66
N ALA A 173 -3.17 -8.97 3.59
CA ALA A 173 -2.32 -8.90 4.76
C ALA A 173 -2.80 -7.81 5.73
N THR A 174 -3.20 -6.65 5.21
CA THR A 174 -3.80 -5.60 6.05
C THR A 174 -5.09 -6.06 6.70
N ARG A 175 -5.97 -6.77 5.99
CA ARG A 175 -7.23 -7.27 6.57
C ARG A 175 -6.97 -8.26 7.70
N ILE A 176 -6.07 -9.22 7.48
CA ILE A 176 -5.69 -10.19 8.51
C ILE A 176 -5.16 -9.47 9.74
N ALA A 177 -4.27 -8.50 9.55
CA ALA A 177 -3.68 -7.74 10.63
C ALA A 177 -4.69 -6.85 11.37
N THR A 178 -5.42 -5.98 10.66
CA THR A 178 -6.26 -4.95 11.26
C THR A 178 -7.54 -5.51 11.85
N TYR A 179 -8.03 -6.66 11.37
CA TYR A 179 -9.20 -7.33 11.96
C TYR A 179 -8.84 -8.46 12.91
N ASN A 180 -7.54 -8.63 13.21
CA ASN A 180 -6.99 -9.66 14.08
C ASN A 180 -7.48 -11.07 13.73
N LEU A 181 -7.47 -11.40 12.44
CA LEU A 181 -7.99 -12.67 11.94
C LEU A 181 -7.08 -13.84 12.35
N PRO A 182 -7.65 -15.00 12.70
CA PRO A 182 -6.87 -16.16 13.12
C PRO A 182 -6.21 -16.82 11.92
N VAL A 183 -4.87 -16.79 11.87
CA VAL A 183 -4.06 -17.49 10.86
C VAL A 183 -2.84 -18.16 11.51
N GLY A 184 -2.32 -19.21 10.87
CA GLY A 184 -1.13 -19.93 11.33
C GLY A 184 0.16 -19.12 11.19
N ALA A 185 1.24 -19.60 11.82
CA ALA A 185 2.51 -18.89 11.94
C ALA A 185 3.12 -18.45 10.58
N GLN A 186 3.03 -19.29 9.54
CA GLN A 186 3.55 -18.95 8.20
C GLN A 186 2.80 -17.77 7.57
N ALA A 187 1.47 -17.75 7.70
CA ALA A 187 0.65 -16.64 7.23
C ALA A 187 0.90 -15.38 8.06
N SER A 188 1.01 -15.50 9.39
CA SER A 188 1.37 -14.38 10.27
C SER A 188 2.72 -13.75 9.91
N ALA A 189 3.73 -14.56 9.58
CA ALA A 189 5.03 -14.06 9.13
C ALA A 189 4.93 -13.29 7.80
N TYR A 190 4.18 -13.83 6.84
CA TYR A 190 3.92 -13.17 5.55
C TYR A 190 3.15 -11.85 5.69
N VAL A 191 2.20 -11.80 6.64
CA VAL A 191 1.48 -10.57 7.01
C VAL A 191 2.44 -9.55 7.63
N ALA A 192 3.29 -9.96 8.58
CA ALA A 192 4.26 -9.08 9.22
C ALA A 192 5.24 -8.48 8.19
N ALA A 193 5.71 -9.28 7.23
CA ALA A 193 6.55 -8.80 6.13
C ALA A 193 5.88 -7.70 5.30
N HIS A 194 4.58 -7.85 5.00
CA HIS A 194 3.80 -6.80 4.32
C HIS A 194 3.70 -5.52 5.14
N LEU A 195 3.43 -5.61 6.44
CA LEU A 195 3.32 -4.43 7.31
C LEU A 195 4.66 -3.71 7.48
N ALA A 196 5.77 -4.45 7.40
CA ALA A 196 7.14 -3.91 7.45
C ALA A 196 7.64 -3.38 6.09
N HIS A 197 6.98 -3.73 4.98
CA HIS A 197 7.44 -3.36 3.64
C HIS A 197 7.52 -1.83 3.48
N PRO A 198 8.68 -1.25 3.07
CA PRO A 198 8.88 0.20 3.07
C PRO A 198 7.85 0.97 2.24
N ALA A 199 7.47 0.46 1.06
CA ALA A 199 6.44 1.11 0.24
C ALA A 199 5.07 1.08 0.94
N PHE A 200 4.72 -0.03 1.61
CA PHE A 200 3.45 -0.11 2.34
C PHE A 200 3.43 0.84 3.55
N ARG A 201 4.55 0.94 4.29
CA ARG A 201 4.69 1.93 5.38
C ARG A 201 4.48 3.35 4.86
N ARG A 202 5.10 3.72 3.73
CA ARG A 202 4.89 5.02 3.06
C ARG A 202 3.42 5.24 2.68
N TRP A 203 2.78 4.24 2.09
CA TRP A 203 1.36 4.30 1.71
C TRP A 203 0.47 4.59 2.92
N ARG A 204 0.65 3.82 4.00
CA ARG A 204 -0.11 4.01 5.23
C ARG A 204 0.14 5.38 5.84
N ALA A 205 1.39 5.80 5.96
CA ALA A 205 1.76 7.10 6.54
C ALA A 205 1.09 8.28 5.78
N MET A 206 1.08 8.22 4.44
CA MET A 206 0.31 9.19 3.63
C MET A 206 -1.19 9.06 3.84
N GLY A 207 -1.73 7.85 3.96
CA GLY A 207 -3.15 7.61 4.22
C GLY A 207 -3.63 8.08 5.60
N MET A 208 -2.75 8.15 6.60
CA MET A 208 -3.09 8.70 7.93
C MET A 208 -3.35 10.21 7.91
N VAL A 209 -2.77 10.90 6.93
CA VAL A 209 -2.84 12.37 6.80
C VAL A 209 -3.71 12.81 5.61
N ASP A 210 -4.26 11.87 4.86
CA ASP A 210 -5.23 12.12 3.79
C ASP A 210 -6.62 12.42 4.35
N GLY A 211 -7.02 13.69 4.34
CA GLY A 211 -8.39 14.14 4.58
C GLY A 211 -9.05 13.66 5.89
N ALA A 212 -10.35 13.92 6.01
CA ALA A 212 -11.14 13.43 7.15
C ALA A 212 -11.40 11.92 7.05
N ASP A 213 -11.53 11.26 8.20
CA ASP A 213 -11.93 9.85 8.30
C ASP A 213 -13.27 9.60 7.58
N GLN A 214 -13.48 8.38 7.10
CA GLN A 214 -14.68 7.95 6.39
C GLN A 214 -15.46 6.95 7.24
N PRO A 215 -16.56 7.38 7.90
CA PRO A 215 -17.35 6.52 8.79
C PRO A 215 -17.87 5.24 8.12
N PHE A 216 -18.06 5.25 6.80
CA PHE A 216 -18.48 4.08 6.00
C PHE A 216 -17.58 2.84 6.22
N TYR A 217 -16.28 3.06 6.44
CA TYR A 217 -15.31 1.97 6.66
C TYR A 217 -15.12 1.61 8.13
N ARG A 218 -15.76 2.34 9.05
CA ARG A 218 -15.72 2.04 10.47
C ARG A 218 -16.71 0.92 10.78
N ARG A 219 -16.32 0.07 11.70
CA ARG A 219 -17.15 -0.94 12.36
C ARG A 219 -17.16 -0.64 13.85
N ASP A 220 -18.26 -0.97 14.50
CA ASP A 220 -18.44 -0.81 15.94
C ASP A 220 -17.90 -2.05 16.67
N TRP A 221 -16.58 -2.24 16.55
CA TRP A 221 -15.85 -3.34 17.19
C TRP A 221 -14.78 -2.77 18.13
N PRO A 222 -14.43 -3.48 19.21
CA PRO A 222 -13.35 -3.07 20.11
C PRO A 222 -12.04 -2.84 19.34
N GLN A 223 -11.35 -1.74 19.63
CA GLN A 223 -10.16 -1.31 18.89
C GLN A 223 -8.88 -1.66 19.63
N ARG A 224 -7.82 -1.92 18.87
CA ARG A 224 -6.46 -2.13 19.38
C ARG A 224 -5.44 -1.24 18.68
N ALA A 225 -4.23 -1.20 19.23
CA ALA A 225 -3.09 -0.53 18.59
C ALA A 225 -2.77 -1.14 17.21
N TRP A 226 -2.12 -0.34 16.35
CA TRP A 226 -1.65 -0.80 15.05
C TRP A 226 -0.72 -2.02 15.19
N PRO A 227 -0.97 -3.14 14.48
CA PRO A 227 -0.23 -4.40 14.67
C PRO A 227 1.06 -4.50 13.86
N GLY A 228 1.45 -3.45 13.12
CA GLY A 228 2.72 -3.41 12.39
C GLY A 228 3.88 -2.88 13.24
N PRO A 229 5.03 -2.57 12.62
CA PRO A 229 6.17 -1.99 13.32
C PRO A 229 5.78 -0.75 14.12
N ALA A 230 6.32 -0.63 15.34
CA ALA A 230 6.19 0.58 16.13
C ALA A 230 6.86 1.75 15.38
N VAL A 231 6.20 2.91 15.38
CA VAL A 231 6.73 4.12 14.74
C VAL A 231 7.42 5.00 15.78
N LEU A 232 8.48 5.70 15.36
CA LEU A 232 9.11 6.70 16.23
C LEU A 232 8.11 7.83 16.56
N PRO A 233 8.01 8.26 17.83
CA PRO A 233 7.04 9.26 18.25
C PRO A 233 7.46 10.66 17.78
N ALA A 234 7.01 11.03 16.58
CA ALA A 234 7.15 12.36 16.02
C ALA A 234 5.84 13.15 16.16
N ARG A 235 5.94 14.48 16.33
CA ARG A 235 4.78 15.37 16.36
C ARG A 235 5.01 16.62 15.51
N ALA A 236 3.94 17.12 14.89
CA ALA A 236 3.97 18.43 14.26
C ALA A 236 4.15 19.53 15.31
N VAL A 237 4.96 20.55 15.01
CA VAL A 237 5.12 21.74 15.85
C VAL A 237 4.94 23.00 15.01
N GLU A 238 4.62 24.11 15.69
CA GLU A 238 4.50 25.41 15.06
C GLU A 238 5.87 26.03 14.74
N GLY A 239 5.88 26.88 13.71
CA GLY A 239 7.08 27.58 13.24
C GLY A 239 7.93 26.76 12.26
N ALA A 240 9.03 27.39 11.83
CA ALA A 240 9.95 26.87 10.82
C ALA A 240 11.38 26.64 11.34
N THR A 241 11.64 26.91 12.62
CA THR A 241 12.96 26.67 13.24
C THR A 241 13.25 25.17 13.27
N ALA A 242 14.28 24.75 12.54
CA ALA A 242 14.70 23.37 12.38
C ALA A 242 16.21 23.28 12.15
N GLU A 243 16.77 22.08 12.35
CA GLU A 243 18.19 21.78 12.12
C GLU A 243 18.56 21.87 10.63
N ASN A 244 17.67 21.42 9.74
CA ASN A 244 17.84 21.51 8.29
C ASN A 244 17.18 22.77 7.72
N THR A 245 17.77 23.31 6.64
CA THR A 245 17.29 24.52 5.95
C THR A 245 16.40 24.22 4.74
N THR A 246 16.45 22.99 4.21
CA THR A 246 15.67 22.55 3.05
C THR A 246 14.95 21.23 3.33
N CYS A 247 13.79 21.04 2.69
CA CYS A 247 12.99 19.83 2.86
C CYS A 247 13.69 18.60 2.26
N PRO A 248 13.77 17.47 2.99
CA PRO A 248 14.45 16.25 2.51
C PRO A 248 13.86 15.64 1.24
N TYR A 249 12.64 16.02 0.85
CA TYR A 249 11.94 15.43 -0.29
C TYR A 249 11.99 16.27 -1.56
N SER A 250 12.02 17.60 -1.41
CA SER A 250 11.86 18.53 -2.55
C SER A 250 13.03 19.50 -2.70
N GLY A 251 13.91 19.60 -1.71
CA GLY A 251 14.96 20.63 -1.65
C GLY A 251 14.44 22.06 -1.45
N LYS A 252 13.11 22.25 -1.35
CA LYS A 252 12.51 23.59 -1.14
C LYS A 252 12.75 24.10 0.28
N PRO A 253 12.72 25.42 0.51
CA PRO A 253 12.91 26.02 1.84
C PRO A 253 11.94 25.48 2.89
N VAL A 254 12.42 25.41 4.13
CA VAL A 254 11.63 24.98 5.30
C VAL A 254 10.60 26.04 5.68
N THR A 255 9.36 25.61 5.85
CA THR A 255 8.23 26.44 6.29
C THR A 255 7.45 25.79 7.43
N HIS A 256 7.67 24.50 7.68
CA HIS A 256 7.00 23.69 8.70
C HIS A 256 8.03 22.84 9.43
N ALA A 257 7.82 22.52 10.70
CA ALA A 257 8.71 21.65 11.46
C ALA A 257 7.98 20.50 12.16
N LEU A 258 8.64 19.36 12.29
CA LEU A 258 8.28 18.29 13.23
C LEU A 258 9.30 18.23 14.36
N GLU A 259 8.86 17.78 15.52
CA GLU A 259 9.70 17.45 16.65
C GLU A 259 9.75 15.94 16.85
N LEU A 260 10.96 15.40 17.07
CA LEU A 260 11.22 14.00 17.37
C LEU A 260 12.43 13.95 18.32
N GLU A 261 12.24 13.36 19.50
CA GLU A 261 13.27 13.27 20.56
C GLU A 261 13.91 14.63 20.93
N GLY A 262 13.09 15.68 21.00
CA GLY A 262 13.54 17.04 21.35
C GLY A 262 14.27 17.79 20.22
N ARG A 263 14.48 17.15 19.08
CA ARG A 263 15.08 17.72 17.87
C ARG A 263 14.02 18.21 16.90
N ARG A 264 14.31 19.25 16.13
CA ARG A 264 13.38 19.86 15.17
C ARG A 264 13.86 19.69 13.73
N PHE A 265 13.01 19.13 12.89
CA PHE A 265 13.29 18.87 11.47
C PHE A 265 12.28 19.58 10.58
N GLY A 266 12.79 20.20 9.51
CA GLY A 266 12.07 21.11 8.65
C GLY A 266 11.55 20.50 7.35
N PHE A 267 10.39 20.97 6.90
CA PHE A 267 9.70 20.55 5.69
C PHE A 267 9.11 21.75 4.95
N CYS A 268 8.91 21.59 3.64
CA CYS A 268 8.44 22.68 2.77
C CYS A 268 6.91 22.87 2.77
N ASN A 269 6.15 21.93 3.33
CA ASN A 269 4.70 22.00 3.44
C ASN A 269 4.17 21.03 4.53
N VAL A 270 2.91 21.21 4.90
CA VAL A 270 2.15 20.39 5.86
C VAL A 270 2.21 18.90 5.51
N PHE A 271 1.93 18.53 4.26
CA PHE A 271 1.88 17.12 3.85
C PHE A 271 3.22 16.41 4.03
N CYS A 272 4.32 17.07 3.64
CA CYS A 272 5.67 16.55 3.84
C CYS A 272 5.98 16.36 5.34
N ARG A 273 5.58 17.29 6.20
CA ARG A 273 5.75 17.16 7.65
C ARG A 273 4.90 16.01 8.20
N ASP A 274 3.60 16.02 7.92
CA ASP A 274 2.62 15.14 8.58
C ASP A 274 2.79 13.68 8.15
N LYS A 275 3.03 13.41 6.86
CA LYS A 275 3.32 12.03 6.40
C LYS A 275 4.60 11.48 7.03
N THR A 276 5.54 12.35 7.39
CA THR A 276 6.78 11.97 8.07
C THR A 276 6.51 11.72 9.55
N ALA A 277 5.76 12.60 10.21
CA ALA A 277 5.37 12.41 11.59
C ALA A 277 4.56 11.12 11.81
N ALA A 278 3.74 10.72 10.82
CA ALA A 278 2.95 9.49 10.87
C ALA A 278 3.79 8.20 10.87
N ASP A 279 4.96 8.20 10.20
CA ASP A 279 5.92 7.10 10.22
C ASP A 279 7.31 7.59 9.75
N PRO A 280 8.16 8.08 10.67
CA PRO A 280 9.43 8.72 10.28
C PRO A 280 10.37 7.79 9.53
N GLU A 281 10.42 6.51 9.93
CA GLU A 281 11.34 5.52 9.36
C GLU A 281 10.93 5.04 7.96
N ALA A 282 9.70 5.33 7.52
CA ALA A 282 9.28 5.04 6.15
C ALA A 282 10.03 5.89 5.09
N TRP A 283 10.79 6.91 5.52
CA TRP A 283 11.38 7.93 4.67
C TRP A 283 12.91 8.00 4.79
N PRO A 284 13.67 7.28 3.94
CA PRO A 284 15.14 7.25 4.01
C PRO A 284 15.80 8.64 3.98
N ALA A 285 15.29 9.56 3.14
CA ALA A 285 15.81 10.93 3.04
C ALA A 285 15.66 11.73 4.35
N PHE A 286 14.58 11.49 5.11
CA PHE A 286 14.42 12.09 6.44
C PHE A 286 15.33 11.41 7.47
N MET A 287 15.38 10.07 7.46
CA MET A 287 16.23 9.31 8.38
C MET A 287 17.72 9.62 8.21
N ALA A 288 18.17 10.00 7.01
CA ALA A 288 19.53 10.46 6.78
C ALA A 288 19.86 11.76 7.55
N ILE A 289 18.90 12.69 7.66
CA ILE A 289 19.04 13.93 8.45
C ILE A 289 18.91 13.64 9.95
N TYR A 290 17.96 12.79 10.34
CA TYR A 290 17.79 12.46 11.76
C TYR A 290 19.02 11.72 12.34
N ARG A 291 19.72 10.92 11.54
CA ARG A 291 20.92 10.17 11.96
C ARG A 291 22.23 10.96 11.84
N SER A 292 22.22 12.17 11.28
CA SER A 292 23.36 13.08 11.31
C SER A 292 23.42 13.84 12.62
#